data_AF-A0A6H2F6F1-F1
#
_entry.id   AF-A0A6H2F6F1-F1
#
_cell.length_a   1.000
_cell.length_b   1.000
_cell.length_c   1.000
_cell.angle_alpha   90.00
_cell.angle_beta   90.00
_cell.angle_gamma   90.00
#
_symmetry.space_group_name_H-M   'P 1'
#
loop_
_entity.id
_entity.type
_entity.pdbx_description
1 polymer ?
#
loop_
_entity_poly.entity_id
_entity_poly.type
_entity_poly.pdbx_seq_one_letter_code
_entity_poly.pdbx_strand_id
1 'polypeptide(L)'
;MIDIDVTKIINQYGYLIILIGSLLEGETCIIIGGVAVHKGLLIYHWVIIISTLGAIIGDQFLFFIGKIYSNKLLFFFKKNNLKIYKYQNLITNYPYIFIIMVRFMYGFRLIGPIIIGITKVTTFKFLIFNIIGAIIWSIIFVSLGFIFGDIITSWIKDINKMIKYILYILIIIFIIKIIYKIIKK
;
A
#
# COMPACT_ATOMS: atom_id res chain seq x y z
N MET A 1 -0.68 -31.35 11.61
CA MET A 1 -1.26 -30.05 11.22
C MET A 1 -0.28 -28.99 11.67
N ILE A 2 0.39 -28.32 10.73
CA ILE A 2 1.24 -27.17 11.06
C ILE A 2 0.28 -26.00 11.19
N ASP A 3 -0.39 -25.90 12.34
CA ASP A 3 -1.03 -24.65 12.73
C ASP A 3 0.11 -23.69 13.05
N ILE A 4 0.61 -23.03 12.01
CA ILE A 4 1.30 -21.76 12.21
C ILE A 4 0.30 -20.94 13.02
N ASP A 5 0.58 -20.68 14.29
CA ASP A 5 -0.22 -19.77 15.10
C ASP A 5 -0.08 -18.38 14.45
N VAL A 6 -0.93 -18.11 13.46
CA VAL A 6 -0.97 -16.84 12.73
C VAL A 6 -1.12 -15.70 13.74
N THR A 7 -1.85 -15.96 14.82
CA THR A 7 -1.96 -15.13 16.03
C THR A 7 -0.61 -14.79 16.66
N LYS A 8 0.29 -15.77 16.81
CA LYS A 8 1.64 -15.59 17.37
C LYS A 8 2.54 -14.79 16.45
N ILE A 9 2.46 -15.03 15.13
CA ILE A 9 3.17 -14.22 14.13
C ILE A 9 2.67 -12.77 14.12
N ILE A 10 1.35 -12.55 14.20
CA ILE A 10 0.79 -11.19 14.23
C ILE A 10 1.18 -10.47 15.52
N ASN A 11 1.16 -11.14 16.67
CA ASN A 11 1.58 -10.52 17.93
C ASN A 11 3.08 -10.16 17.94
N GLN A 12 3.92 -10.96 17.26
CA GLN A 12 5.37 -10.76 17.26
C GLN A 12 5.86 -9.84 16.14
N TYR A 13 5.25 -9.91 14.96
CA TYR A 13 5.69 -9.23 13.73
C TYR A 13 4.63 -8.31 13.11
N GLY A 14 3.41 -8.25 13.65
CA GLY A 14 2.30 -7.49 13.05
C GLY A 14 2.64 -6.02 12.83
N TYR A 15 3.32 -5.40 13.80
CA TYR A 15 3.79 -4.02 13.69
C TYR A 15 4.87 -3.83 12.61
N LEU A 16 5.81 -4.77 12.48
CA LEU A 16 6.81 -4.74 11.42
C LEU A 16 6.16 -4.89 10.04
N ILE A 17 5.18 -5.79 9.93
CA ILE A 17 4.40 -6.02 8.72
C ILE A 17 3.62 -4.75 8.35
N ILE A 18 3.04 -4.03 9.32
CA ILE A 18 2.38 -2.74 9.07
C ILE A 18 3.39 -1.70 8.59
N LEU A 19 4.57 -1.63 9.21
CA LEU A 19 5.61 -0.69 8.80
C LEU A 19 6.05 -0.93 7.36
N ILE A 20 6.42 -2.17 7.03
CA ILE A 20 6.86 -2.57 5.67
C ILE A 20 5.71 -2.47 4.67
N GLY A 21 4.51 -2.87 5.07
CA GLY A 21 3.29 -2.75 4.27
C GLY A 21 3.01 -1.30 3.92
N SER A 22 3.04 -0.41 4.90
CA SER A 22 2.82 1.03 4.67
C SER A 22 3.87 1.69 3.75
N LEU A 23 5.08 1.13 3.68
CA LEU A 23 6.15 1.53 2.76
C LEU A 23 5.87 1.09 1.30
N LEU A 24 5.43 -0.16 1.08
CA LEU A 24 5.30 -0.76 -0.26
C LEU A 24 3.89 -0.68 -0.84
N GLU A 25 2.90 -1.16 -0.09
CA GLU A 25 1.48 -1.24 -0.45
C GLU A 25 0.62 -0.83 0.74
N GLY A 26 0.21 0.44 0.77
CA GLY A 26 -0.24 1.06 2.00
C GLY A 26 -1.65 0.70 2.46
N GLU A 27 -2.61 0.63 1.54
CA GLU A 27 -4.04 0.65 1.91
C GLU A 27 -4.49 -0.72 2.41
N THR A 28 -4.19 -1.78 1.67
CA THR A 28 -4.54 -3.16 2.01
C THR A 28 -3.89 -3.59 3.32
N CYS A 29 -2.57 -3.38 3.47
CA CYS A 29 -1.85 -3.75 4.68
C CYS A 29 -2.40 -3.06 5.93
N ILE A 30 -2.79 -1.79 5.82
CA ILE A 30 -3.34 -1.03 6.95
C ILE A 30 -4.77 -1.40 7.25
N ILE A 31 -5.59 -1.65 6.23
CA ILE A 31 -6.95 -2.19 6.45
C ILE A 31 -6.83 -3.53 7.19
N ILE A 32 -5.92 -4.41 6.78
CA ILE A 32 -5.64 -5.67 7.49
C ILE A 32 -5.14 -5.40 8.91
N GLY A 33 -4.29 -4.39 9.11
CA GLY A 33 -3.88 -3.91 10.43
C GLY A 33 -5.07 -3.49 11.29
N GLY A 34 -6.03 -2.76 10.72
CA GLY A 34 -7.30 -2.39 11.37
C GLY A 34 -8.16 -3.61 11.73
N VAL A 35 -8.24 -4.61 10.84
CA VAL A 35 -8.92 -5.89 11.13
C VAL A 35 -8.22 -6.63 12.29
N ALA A 36 -6.89 -6.58 12.37
CA ALA A 36 -6.14 -7.16 13.47
C ALA A 36 -6.42 -6.43 14.80
N VAL A 37 -6.61 -5.11 14.77
CA VAL A 37 -7.08 -4.34 15.92
C VAL A 37 -8.50 -4.76 16.33
N HIS A 38 -9.41 -4.93 15.37
CA HIS A 38 -10.79 -5.40 15.64
C HIS A 38 -10.81 -6.75 16.37
N LYS A 39 -9.86 -7.64 16.01
CA LYS A 39 -9.67 -8.94 16.66
C LYS A 39 -8.92 -8.90 17.99
N GLY A 40 -8.54 -7.71 18.47
CA GLY A 40 -7.77 -7.54 19.71
C GLY A 40 -6.31 -8.01 19.62
N LEU A 41 -5.78 -8.21 18.42
CA LEU A 41 -4.39 -8.68 18.21
C LEU A 41 -3.38 -7.54 18.24
N LEU A 42 -3.79 -6.35 17.81
CA LEU A 42 -2.95 -5.16 17.78
C LEU A 42 -3.66 -3.99 18.45
N ILE A 43 -2.87 -3.06 18.97
CA ILE A 43 -3.39 -1.84 19.61
C ILE A 43 -3.56 -0.74 18.56
N TYR A 44 -4.76 -0.17 18.47
CA TYR A 44 -5.16 0.85 17.50
C TYR A 44 -4.15 2.00 17.34
N HIS A 45 -3.77 2.64 18.45
CA HIS A 45 -2.85 3.78 18.45
C HIS A 45 -1.47 3.44 17.88
N TRP A 46 -0.95 2.26 18.21
CA TRP A 46 0.34 1.79 17.69
C TRP A 46 0.28 1.48 16.20
N VAL A 47 -0.83 0.93 15.71
CA VAL A 47 -1.03 0.73 14.27
C VAL A 47 -1.00 2.05 13.52
N ILE A 48 -1.70 3.09 14.01
CA ILE A 48 -1.68 4.43 13.40
C ILE A 48 -0.27 5.03 13.38
N ILE A 49 0.44 5.00 14.51
CA ILE A 49 1.79 5.59 14.60
C ILE A 49 2.73 4.91 13.61
N ILE A 50 2.73 3.58 13.61
CA ILE A 50 3.67 2.78 12.82
C ILE A 50 3.36 2.87 11.33
N SER A 51 2.08 2.85 10.96
CA SER A 51 1.66 3.04 9.58
C SER A 51 1.95 4.45 9.06
N THR A 52 1.79 5.46 9.92
CA THR A 52 2.13 6.85 9.61
C THR A 52 3.63 6.98 9.35
N LEU A 53 4.46 6.39 10.22
CA LEU A 53 5.92 6.41 10.07
C LEU A 53 6.38 5.75 8.77
N GLY A 54 5.94 4.52 8.50
CA GLY A 54 6.36 3.82 7.29
C GLY A 54 5.90 4.55 6.02
N ALA A 55 4.70 5.14 6.04
CA ALA A 55 4.22 5.93 4.92
C ALA A 55 5.03 7.23 4.73
N ILE A 56 5.37 7.96 5.81
CA ILE A 56 6.23 9.15 5.72
C ILE A 56 7.59 8.79 5.11
N ILE A 57 8.22 7.71 5.57
CA ILE A 57 9.54 7.27 5.11
C ILE A 57 9.49 6.94 3.61
N GLY A 58 8.49 6.18 3.16
CA GLY A 58 8.31 5.82 1.76
C GLY A 58 8.08 7.03 0.86
N ASP A 59 7.14 7.89 1.25
CA ASP A 59 6.80 9.10 0.50
C ASP A 59 7.99 10.07 0.44
N GLN A 60 8.77 10.18 1.53
CA GLN A 60 9.97 11.02 1.58
C GLN A 60 11.09 10.50 0.67
N PHE A 61 11.29 9.18 0.64
CA PHE A 61 12.25 8.54 -0.26
C PHE A 61 11.90 8.81 -1.73
N LEU A 62 10.64 8.63 -2.10
CA LEU A 62 10.14 8.89 -3.46
C LEU A 62 10.24 10.37 -3.84
N PHE A 63 9.93 11.28 -2.92
CA PHE A 63 10.12 12.71 -3.11
C PHE A 63 11.58 13.07 -3.40
N PHE A 64 12.52 12.49 -2.66
CA PHE A 64 13.95 12.72 -2.90
C PHE A 64 14.41 12.19 -4.26
N ILE A 65 13.92 11.03 -4.69
CA ILE A 65 14.16 10.53 -6.06
C ILE A 65 13.67 11.56 -7.09
N GLY A 66 12.45 12.07 -6.93
CA GLY A 66 11.90 13.10 -7.81
C GLY A 66 12.75 14.36 -7.86
N LYS A 67 13.27 14.78 -6.69
CA LYS A 67 14.07 16.00 -6.54
C LYS A 67 15.48 15.88 -7.11
N ILE A 68 16.17 14.78 -6.84
CA ILE A 68 17.54 14.52 -7.31
C ILE A 68 17.55 14.27 -8.82
N TYR A 69 16.60 13.50 -9.34
CA TYR A 69 16.53 13.11 -10.74
C TYR A 69 15.58 13.98 -11.58
N SER A 70 15.26 15.19 -11.11
CA SER A 70 14.21 16.05 -11.67
C SER A 70 14.33 16.27 -13.18
N ASN A 71 15.52 16.64 -13.66
CA ASN A 71 15.78 16.86 -15.09
C ASN A 71 15.60 15.60 -15.94
N LYS A 72 16.05 14.43 -15.46
CA LYS A 72 15.92 13.14 -16.18
C LYS A 72 14.46 12.68 -16.23
N LEU A 73 13.75 12.83 -15.12
CA LEU A 73 12.33 12.46 -15.02
C LEU A 73 11.44 13.38 -15.85
N LEU A 74 11.72 14.70 -15.86
CA LEU A 74 11.03 15.64 -16.75
C LEU A 74 11.19 15.26 -18.22
N PHE A 75 12.41 14.91 -18.65
CA PHE A 75 12.66 14.47 -20.01
C PHE A 75 11.90 13.18 -20.33
N PHE A 76 11.94 12.19 -19.44
CA PHE A 76 11.22 10.92 -19.59
C PHE A 76 9.70 11.13 -19.70
N PHE A 77 9.13 11.96 -18.84
CA PHE A 77 7.70 12.28 -18.85
C PHE A 77 7.26 13.03 -20.10
N LYS A 78 8.09 13.97 -20.59
CA LYS A 78 7.86 14.68 -21.85
C LYS A 78 7.91 13.72 -23.04
N LYS A 79 8.91 12.84 -23.10
CA LYS A 79 9.10 11.86 -24.18
C LYS A 79 7.92 10.87 -24.28
N ASN A 80 7.36 10.47 -23.15
CA ASN A 80 6.30 9.46 -23.11
C ASN A 80 4.88 10.05 -23.13
N ASN A 81 4.73 11.37 -23.36
CA ASN A 81 3.43 12.07 -23.33
C ASN A 81 2.61 11.77 -22.06
N LEU A 82 3.28 11.53 -20.94
CA LEU A 82 2.59 11.26 -19.69
C LEU A 82 1.89 12.56 -19.28
N LYS A 83 0.59 12.48 -18.99
CA LYS A 83 -0.31 13.61 -18.67
C LYS A 83 0.01 14.30 -17.34
N ILE A 84 1.25 14.24 -16.89
CA ILE A 84 1.76 14.88 -15.68
C ILE A 84 1.63 16.40 -15.77
N TYR A 85 1.75 16.95 -16.99
CA TYR A 85 1.45 18.35 -17.29
C TYR A 85 0.03 18.78 -16.93
N LYS A 86 -0.95 17.86 -17.03
CA LYS A 86 -2.35 18.12 -16.68
C LYS A 86 -2.52 18.35 -15.17
N TYR A 87 -1.65 17.74 -14.36
CA TYR A 87 -1.59 17.93 -12.91
C TYR A 87 -0.61 19.03 -12.49
N GLN A 88 0.27 19.47 -13.39
CA GLN A 88 1.24 20.51 -13.10
C GLN A 88 0.57 21.82 -12.70
N ASN A 89 -0.55 22.20 -13.33
CA ASN A 89 -1.34 23.37 -12.92
C ASN A 89 -1.96 23.21 -11.52
N LEU A 90 -2.41 22.00 -11.15
CA LEU A 90 -2.93 21.73 -9.81
C LEU A 90 -1.83 21.80 -8.75
N ILE A 91 -0.65 21.28 -9.08
CA ILE A 91 0.52 21.29 -8.19
C ILE A 91 1.08 22.70 -8.02
N THR A 92 1.06 23.54 -9.07
CA THR A 92 1.51 24.93 -8.96
C THR A 92 0.54 25.79 -8.19
N ASN A 93 -0.76 25.60 -8.39
CA ASN A 93 -1.78 26.45 -7.78
C ASN A 93 -2.12 26.03 -6.34
N TYR A 94 -2.08 24.72 -6.05
CA TYR A 94 -2.44 24.16 -4.75
C TYR A 94 -1.46 23.06 -4.30
N PRO A 95 -0.15 23.35 -4.17
CA PRO A 95 0.89 22.35 -3.89
C PRO A 95 0.62 21.58 -2.59
N TYR A 96 0.11 22.26 -1.57
CA TYR A 96 -0.08 21.70 -0.22
C TYR A 96 -1.27 20.75 -0.15
N ILE A 97 -2.39 21.14 -0.75
CA ILE A 97 -3.59 20.29 -0.86
C ILE A 97 -3.26 19.08 -1.73
N PHE A 98 -2.51 19.27 -2.81
CA PHE A 98 -2.09 18.19 -3.68
C PHE A 98 -1.23 17.14 -2.94
N ILE A 99 -0.29 17.55 -2.09
CA ILE A 99 0.52 16.63 -1.27
C ILE A 99 -0.37 15.72 -0.40
N ILE A 100 -1.46 16.25 0.16
CA ILE A 100 -2.38 15.46 0.98
C ILE A 100 -3.27 14.57 0.09
N MET A 101 -3.85 15.14 -0.97
CA MET A 101 -4.81 14.43 -1.82
C MET A 101 -4.19 13.30 -2.64
N VAL A 102 -2.91 13.40 -3.01
CA VAL A 102 -2.25 12.38 -3.84
C VAL A 102 -2.22 11.01 -3.14
N ARG A 103 -2.38 10.99 -1.82
CA ARG A 103 -2.41 9.78 -0.97
C ARG A 103 -3.76 9.04 -1.03
N PHE A 104 -4.81 9.70 -1.53
CA PHE A 104 -6.15 9.14 -1.73
C PHE A 104 -6.44 8.81 -3.20
N MET A 105 -5.51 9.14 -4.09
CA MET A 105 -5.62 8.88 -5.52
C MET A 105 -4.97 7.53 -5.83
N TYR A 106 -5.80 6.54 -6.19
CA TYR A 106 -5.33 5.20 -6.54
C TYR A 106 -4.28 5.26 -7.67
N GLY A 107 -3.16 4.54 -7.49
CA GLY A 107 -2.04 4.52 -8.43
C GLY A 107 -1.12 5.77 -8.40
N PHE A 108 -1.54 6.86 -7.77
CA PHE A 108 -0.73 8.07 -7.62
C PHE A 108 0.11 8.10 -6.34
N ARG A 109 -0.07 7.16 -5.40
CA ARG A 109 0.73 7.10 -4.17
C ARG A 109 2.24 7.02 -4.45
N LEU A 110 2.66 6.20 -5.42
CA LEU A 110 4.08 6.05 -5.75
C LEU A 110 4.60 7.18 -6.65
N ILE A 111 3.80 7.59 -7.62
CA ILE A 111 4.20 8.57 -8.64
C ILE A 111 4.08 10.01 -8.11
N GLY A 112 3.11 10.25 -7.21
CA GLY A 112 2.76 11.53 -6.64
C GLY A 112 3.93 12.24 -5.96
N PRO A 113 4.55 11.64 -4.93
CA PRO A 113 5.72 12.20 -4.28
C PRO A 113 6.87 12.48 -5.27
N ILE A 114 7.08 11.60 -6.26
CA ILE A 114 8.09 11.81 -7.32
C ILE A 114 7.77 13.07 -8.13
N ILE A 115 6.53 13.20 -8.61
CA ILE A 115 6.09 14.38 -9.37
C ILE A 115 6.24 15.66 -8.52
N ILE A 116 5.85 15.61 -7.24
CA ILE A 116 6.00 16.75 -6.33
C ILE A 116 7.48 17.10 -6.15
N GLY A 117 8.36 16.09 -6.05
CA GLY A 117 9.81 16.26 -5.96
C GLY A 117 10.43 16.97 -7.15
N ILE A 118 9.85 16.82 -8.34
CA ILE A 118 10.29 17.51 -9.57
C ILE A 118 9.94 19.00 -9.55
N THR A 119 8.96 19.41 -8.73
CA THR A 119 8.53 20.80 -8.63
C THR A 119 9.40 21.63 -7.70
N LYS A 120 9.09 22.93 -7.55
CA LYS A 120 9.82 23.87 -6.68
C LYS A 120 9.51 23.70 -5.18
N VAL A 121 8.77 22.67 -4.78
CA VAL A 121 8.41 22.42 -3.37
C VAL A 121 9.67 22.10 -2.56
N THR A 122 9.84 22.77 -1.43
CA THR A 122 10.97 22.51 -0.52
C THR A 122 10.75 21.22 0.25
N THR A 123 11.84 20.54 0.62
CA THR A 123 11.78 19.28 1.36
C THR A 123 11.01 19.42 2.68
N PHE A 124 11.22 20.54 3.38
CA PHE A 124 10.54 20.84 4.63
C PHE A 124 9.02 21.01 4.48
N LYS A 125 8.58 21.73 3.44
CA LYS A 125 7.14 21.89 3.15
C LYS A 125 6.52 20.55 2.79
N PHE A 126 7.18 19.76 1.94
CA PHE A 126 6.72 18.43 1.61
C PHE A 126 6.55 17.57 2.87
N LEU A 127 7.57 17.53 3.74
CA LEU A 127 7.54 16.75 4.97
C LEU A 127 6.34 17.11 5.87
N ILE A 128 6.08 18.39 6.10
CA ILE A 128 4.96 18.83 6.95
C ILE A 128 3.61 18.38 6.39
N PHE A 129 3.32 18.69 5.13
CA PHE A 129 2.04 18.32 4.52
C PHE A 129 1.90 16.82 4.32
N ASN A 130 3.02 16.12 4.10
CA ASN A 130 3.06 14.67 4.04
C ASN A 130 2.74 14.03 5.40
N ILE A 131 3.29 14.54 6.51
CA ILE A 131 2.96 14.08 7.87
C ILE A 131 1.45 14.24 8.13
N ILE A 132 0.88 15.41 7.81
CA ILE A 132 -0.55 15.67 7.99
C ILE A 132 -1.37 14.66 7.16
N GLY A 133 -1.03 14.48 5.89
CA GLY A 133 -1.68 13.50 5.02
C GLY A 133 -1.51 12.06 5.52
N ALA A 134 -0.35 11.71 6.06
CA ALA A 134 -0.03 10.40 6.64
C ALA A 134 -0.89 10.06 7.86
N ILE A 135 -1.09 11.02 8.75
CA ILE A 135 -1.92 10.86 9.94
C ILE A 135 -3.39 10.68 9.53
N ILE A 136 -3.94 11.60 8.72
CA ILE A 136 -5.34 11.56 8.29
C ILE A 136 -5.64 10.25 7.57
N TRP A 137 -4.78 9.88 6.63
CA TRP A 137 -4.91 8.63 5.89
C TRP A 137 -4.84 7.40 6.80
N SER A 138 -3.87 7.34 7.72
CA SER A 138 -3.76 6.21 8.66
C SER A 138 -5.01 6.07 9.52
N ILE A 139 -5.52 7.19 10.07
CA ILE A 139 -6.76 7.18 10.85
C ILE A 139 -7.93 6.62 10.04
N ILE A 140 -8.11 7.09 8.79
CA ILE A 140 -9.21 6.64 7.93
C ILE A 140 -9.09 5.15 7.65
N PHE A 141 -7.96 4.66 7.14
CA PHE A 141 -7.84 3.28 6.69
C PHE A 141 -7.75 2.26 7.85
N VAL A 142 -7.13 2.63 8.98
CA VAL A 142 -7.16 1.80 10.18
C VAL A 142 -8.57 1.74 10.74
N SER A 143 -9.28 2.88 10.81
CA SER A 143 -10.68 2.91 11.27
C SER A 143 -11.60 2.08 10.38
N LEU A 144 -11.41 2.15 9.06
CA LEU A 144 -12.17 1.32 8.11
C LEU A 144 -11.93 -0.17 8.37
N GLY A 145 -10.68 -0.59 8.52
CA GLY A 145 -10.36 -1.99 8.85
C GLY A 145 -10.90 -2.42 10.22
N PHE A 146 -10.91 -1.51 11.19
CA PHE A 146 -11.44 -1.75 12.53
C PHE A 146 -12.96 -1.90 12.51
N ILE A 147 -13.69 -0.92 11.97
CA ILE A 147 -15.16 -0.89 11.96
C ILE A 147 -15.73 -2.01 11.09
N PHE A 148 -15.14 -2.25 9.91
CA PHE A 148 -15.62 -3.25 8.96
C PHE A 148 -14.92 -4.61 9.12
N GLY A 149 -14.27 -4.85 10.27
CA GLY A 149 -13.42 -6.01 10.52
C GLY A 149 -14.11 -7.34 10.27
N ASP A 150 -15.38 -7.47 10.68
CA ASP A 150 -16.17 -8.69 10.51
C ASP A 150 -16.54 -8.95 9.04
N ILE A 151 -16.98 -7.91 8.31
CA ILE A 151 -17.33 -7.99 6.88
C ILE A 151 -16.09 -8.35 6.06
N ILE A 152 -14.97 -7.68 6.32
CA ILE A 152 -13.69 -7.94 5.65
C ILE A 152 -13.22 -9.36 5.95
N THR A 153 -13.35 -9.83 7.20
CA THR A 153 -12.97 -11.20 7.56
C THR A 153 -13.84 -12.24 6.84
N SER A 154 -15.14 -11.98 6.67
CA SER A 154 -16.02 -12.86 5.89
C SER A 154 -15.58 -12.93 4.44
N TRP A 155 -15.36 -11.79 3.80
CA TRP A 155 -14.90 -11.73 2.40
C TRP A 155 -13.56 -12.43 2.21
N ILE A 156 -12.61 -12.27 3.12
CA ILE A 156 -11.31 -12.96 3.07
C ILE A 156 -11.50 -14.49 3.15
N LYS A 157 -12.41 -14.98 4.01
CA LYS A 157 -12.71 -16.41 4.10
C LYS A 157 -13.29 -16.95 2.79
N ASP A 158 -14.21 -16.21 2.17
CA ASP A 158 -14.84 -16.59 0.91
C ASP A 158 -13.83 -16.60 -0.25
N ILE A 159 -12.98 -15.58 -0.33
CA ILE A 159 -11.89 -15.50 -1.32
C ILE A 159 -10.89 -16.65 -1.11
N ASN A 160 -10.46 -16.92 0.12
CA ASN A 160 -9.53 -18.02 0.40
C ASN A 160 -10.13 -19.38 0.03
N LYS A 161 -11.43 -19.57 0.28
CA LYS A 161 -12.14 -20.78 -0.14
C LYS A 161 -12.13 -20.91 -1.66
N MET A 162 -12.42 -19.84 -2.40
CA MET A 162 -12.37 -19.81 -3.86
C MET A 162 -10.95 -20.10 -4.40
N ILE A 163 -9.93 -19.43 -3.87
CA ILE A 163 -8.51 -19.65 -4.26
C ILE A 163 -8.11 -21.10 -3.99
N LYS A 164 -8.50 -21.69 -2.85
CA LYS A 164 -8.22 -23.08 -2.51
C LYS A 164 -8.85 -24.05 -3.52
N TYR A 165 -10.08 -23.80 -3.97
CA TYR A 165 -10.70 -24.61 -5.02
C TYR A 165 -10.00 -24.47 -6.37
N ILE A 166 -9.61 -23.25 -6.76
CA ILE A 166 -8.85 -23.03 -8.00
C ILE A 166 -7.52 -23.78 -7.97
N LEU A 167 -6.79 -23.71 -6.85
CA LEU A 167 -5.55 -24.47 -6.65
C LEU A 167 -5.78 -25.98 -6.74
N TYR A 168 -6.85 -26.49 -6.13
CA TYR A 168 -7.19 -27.91 -6.20
C TYR A 168 -7.45 -28.37 -7.64
N ILE A 169 -8.19 -27.58 -8.42
CA ILE A 169 -8.44 -27.84 -9.85
C ILE A 169 -7.13 -27.83 -10.65
N LEU A 170 -6.26 -26.85 -10.42
CA LEU A 170 -4.95 -26.78 -11.10
C LEU A 170 -4.07 -27.98 -10.78
N ILE A 171 -4.05 -28.43 -9.52
CA ILE A 171 -3.32 -29.63 -9.09
C ILE A 171 -3.88 -30.88 -9.80
N ILE A 172 -5.21 -31.02 -9.86
CA ILE A 172 -5.85 -32.14 -10.58
C ILE A 172 -5.46 -32.13 -12.06
N ILE A 173 -5.54 -30.98 -12.74
CA ILE A 173 -5.15 -30.85 -14.16
C ILE A 173 -3.66 -31.22 -14.35
N PHE A 174 -2.80 -30.79 -13.42
CA PHE A 174 -1.37 -31.10 -13.45
C PHE A 174 -1.12 -32.61 -13.28
N ILE A 175 -1.79 -33.27 -12.33
CA ILE A 175 -1.70 -34.72 -12.11
C ILE A 175 -2.19 -35.49 -13.36
N ILE A 176 -3.33 -35.09 -13.93
CA ILE A 176 -3.87 -35.72 -15.16
C ILE A 176 -2.86 -35.60 -16.30
N LYS A 177 -2.23 -34.44 -16.50
CA LYS A 177 -1.19 -34.24 -17.52
C LYS A 177 0.03 -35.13 -17.29
N ILE A 178 0.46 -35.31 -16.04
CA ILE A 178 1.58 -36.21 -15.70
C ILE A 178 1.21 -37.66 -16.01
N ILE A 179 0.04 -38.12 -15.58
CA ILE A 179 -0.43 -39.50 -15.83
C ILE A 179 -0.54 -39.76 -17.33
N TYR A 180 -1.13 -38.84 -18.10
CA TYR A 180 -1.21 -38.94 -19.55
C TYR A 180 0.18 -39.08 -20.21
N LYS A 181 1.17 -38.30 -19.73
CA LYS A 181 2.55 -38.35 -20.22
C LYS A 181 3.26 -39.65 -19.87
N ILE A 182 2.93 -40.28 -18.73
CA ILE A 182 3.50 -41.58 -18.31
C ILE A 182 2.88 -42.73 -19.12
N ILE A 183 1.57 -42.71 -19.36
CA ILE A 183 0.86 -43.77 -20.10
C ILE A 183 1.20 -43.75 -21.61
N LYS A 184 1.46 -42.56 -22.17
CA LYS A 184 1.79 -42.40 -23.60
C LYS A 184 3.29 -42.59 -23.90
N LYS A 185 4.10 -42.96 -22.91
CA LYS A 185 5.53 -43.23 -23.04
C LYS A 185 5.78 -44.72 -22.91
#